data_AF-A0A3E3K2P2-F1
#
_entry.id   AF-A0A3E3K2P2-F1
#
_cell.length_a   1.000
_cell.length_b   1.000
_cell.length_c   1.000
_cell.angle_alpha   90.00
_cell.angle_beta   90.00
_cell.angle_gamma   90.00
#
_symmetry.space_group_name_H-M   'P 1'
#
loop_
_entity.id
_entity.type
_entity.pdbx_description
1 polymer ?
#
loop_
_entity_poly.entity_id
_entity_poly.type
_entity_poly.pdbx_seq_one_letter_code
_entity_poly.pdbx_strand_id
1 'polypeptide(L)'
;MNHQDFKSRPGFLYRTGERYYYLGKWICLECTDYEVTDSLYMYELAYKEHNLSDLNVYFQKIRAYSDFALVPPFNKDEVYRAQDLLLDSLNEEHTEDLRRQIGMFEECFRQF
;
A
#
# COMPACT_ATOMS: atom_id res chain seq x y z
N MET A 1 5.47 4.68 -13.35
CA MET A 1 5.69 3.67 -12.30
C MET A 1 5.87 2.32 -12.98
N ASN A 2 6.59 1.37 -12.40
CA ASN A 2 6.81 0.05 -13.01
C ASN A 2 6.72 -1.07 -11.98
N HIS A 3 6.71 -2.33 -12.42
CA HIS A 3 6.67 -3.46 -11.47
C HIS A 3 7.85 -3.54 -10.51
N GLN A 4 9.01 -2.94 -10.82
CA GLN A 4 10.14 -2.96 -9.88
C GLN A 4 9.82 -2.18 -8.62
N ASP A 5 8.98 -1.13 -8.73
CA ASP A 5 8.49 -0.38 -7.57
C ASP A 5 7.75 -1.31 -6.58
N PHE A 6 7.04 -2.34 -7.05
CA PHE A 6 6.32 -3.27 -6.18
C PHE A 6 7.15 -4.50 -5.78
N LYS A 7 8.01 -5.01 -6.68
CA LYS A 7 8.73 -6.28 -6.51
C LYS A 7 9.76 -6.27 -5.38
N SER A 8 10.19 -5.10 -4.90
CA SER A 8 11.16 -4.96 -3.81
C SER A 8 10.52 -4.74 -2.44
N ARG A 9 9.21 -4.46 -2.38
CA ARG A 9 8.53 -4.01 -1.16
C ARG A 9 7.60 -5.07 -0.58
N PRO A 10 7.50 -5.16 0.76
CA PRO A 10 6.51 -6.02 1.38
C PRO A 10 5.10 -5.38 1.22
N GLY A 11 4.05 -6.14 1.51
CA GLY A 11 2.67 -5.67 1.33
C GLY A 11 2.35 -4.44 2.18
N PHE A 12 1.69 -3.45 1.59
CA PHE A 12 1.13 -2.31 2.30
C PHE A 12 -0.14 -1.82 1.60
N LEU A 13 -0.94 -1.01 2.30
CA LEU A 13 -2.15 -0.42 1.73
C LEU A 13 -1.83 0.94 1.11
N TYR A 14 -2.31 1.17 -0.11
CA TYR A 14 -2.19 2.43 -0.82
C TYR A 14 -3.53 2.86 -1.40
N ARG A 15 -3.71 4.17 -1.58
CA ARG A 15 -4.89 4.75 -2.23
C ARG A 15 -4.54 5.18 -3.65
N THR A 16 -5.40 4.87 -4.62
CA THR A 16 -5.30 5.32 -6.01
C THR A 16 -6.66 5.86 -6.45
N GLY A 17 -6.79 7.18 -6.49
CA GLY A 17 -8.09 7.84 -6.65
C GLY A 17 -9.01 7.55 -5.46
N GLU A 18 -10.18 6.96 -5.74
CA GLU A 18 -11.19 6.57 -4.74
C GLU A 18 -11.05 5.12 -4.26
N ARG A 19 -10.08 4.37 -4.79
CA ARG A 19 -9.89 2.94 -4.48
C ARG A 19 -8.65 2.72 -3.64
N TYR A 20 -8.65 1.61 -2.91
CA TYR A 20 -7.56 1.21 -2.03
C TYR A 20 -7.04 -0.15 -2.47
N TYR A 21 -5.74 -0.33 -2.45
CA TYR A 21 -5.10 -1.56 -2.88
C TYR A 21 -4.02 -1.99 -1.91
N TYR A 22 -4.05 -3.26 -1.53
CA TYR A 22 -2.88 -3.93 -0.98
C TYR A 22 -1.89 -4.17 -2.11
N LEU A 23 -0.73 -3.50 -2.06
CA LEU A 23 0.32 -3.62 -3.07
C LEU A 23 1.62 -4.08 -2.44
N GLY A 24 2.32 -4.95 -3.15
CA GLY A 24 3.65 -5.39 -2.79
C GLY A 24 4.14 -6.47 -3.75
N LYS A 25 5.28 -7.08 -3.42
CA LYS A 25 5.92 -8.08 -4.28
C LYS A 25 5.00 -9.24 -4.64
N TRP A 26 4.16 -9.65 -3.69
CA TRP A 26 3.33 -10.84 -3.76
C TRP A 26 1.83 -10.56 -3.64
N ILE A 27 1.43 -9.29 -3.67
CA ILE A 27 0.03 -8.89 -3.51
C ILE A 27 -0.31 -7.71 -4.42
N CYS A 28 -1.48 -7.80 -5.03
CA CYS A 28 -2.13 -6.71 -5.73
C CYS A 28 -3.64 -6.98 -5.66
N LEU A 29 -4.28 -6.48 -4.61
CA LEU A 29 -5.68 -6.77 -4.31
C LEU A 29 -6.40 -5.50 -3.87
N GLU A 30 -7.61 -5.28 -4.38
CA GLU A 30 -8.45 -4.18 -3.94
C GLU A 30 -8.91 -4.41 -2.49
N CYS A 31 -8.81 -3.36 -1.66
CA CYS A 31 -9.26 -3.35 -0.30
C CYS A 31 -10.59 -2.58 -0.21
N THR A 32 -11.61 -3.23 0.32
CA THR A 32 -12.93 -2.64 0.58
C THR A 32 -13.28 -2.64 2.08
N ASP A 33 -12.31 -2.95 2.94
CA ASP A 33 -12.49 -3.02 4.38
C ASP A 33 -12.29 -1.64 5.00
N TYR A 34 -13.37 -1.09 5.56
CA TYR A 34 -13.39 0.24 6.14
C TYR A 34 -12.41 0.42 7.31
N GLU A 35 -12.20 -0.62 8.13
CA GLU A 35 -11.27 -0.50 9.26
C GLU A 35 -9.82 -0.33 8.78
N VAL A 36 -9.49 -0.93 7.64
CA VAL A 36 -8.17 -0.84 7.04
C VAL A 36 -7.99 0.50 6.35
N THR A 37 -9.00 0.97 5.61
CA THR A 37 -8.95 2.29 4.97
C THR A 37 -8.91 3.44 5.99
N ASP A 38 -9.63 3.32 7.11
CA ASP A 38 -9.55 4.29 8.22
C ASP A 38 -8.17 4.26 8.88
N SER A 39 -7.56 3.08 8.99
CA SER A 39 -6.19 2.95 9.50
C SER A 39 -5.19 3.64 8.57
N LEU A 40 -5.38 3.57 7.24
CA LEU A 40 -4.57 4.32 6.27
C LEU A 40 -4.75 5.84 6.44
N TYR A 41 -5.98 6.31 6.58
CA TYR A 41 -6.25 7.73 6.83
C TYR A 41 -5.54 8.24 8.09
N MET A 42 -5.63 7.49 9.19
CA MET A 42 -4.96 7.84 10.44
C MET A 42 -3.44 7.78 10.32
N TYR A 43 -2.89 6.85 9.54
CA TYR A 43 -1.47 6.80 9.20
C TYR A 43 -1.03 8.07 8.45
N GLU A 44 -1.76 8.49 7.43
CA GLU A 44 -1.44 9.70 6.66
C GLU A 44 -1.53 10.97 7.52
N LEU A 45 -2.53 11.04 8.41
CA LEU A 45 -2.69 12.14 9.36
C LEU A 45 -1.52 12.19 10.37
N ALA A 46 -1.20 11.05 11.00
CA ALA A 46 -0.10 10.96 11.96
C ALA A 46 1.26 11.31 11.33
N TYR A 47 1.47 10.92 10.06
CA TYR A 47 2.66 11.30 9.31
C TYR A 47 2.75 12.82 9.13
N LYS A 48 1.65 13.46 8.73
CA LYS A 48 1.58 14.92 8.55
C LYS A 48 1.78 15.71 9.84
N GLU A 49 1.27 15.19 10.96
CA GLU A 49 1.41 15.82 12.28
C GLU A 49 2.75 15.49 12.97
N HIS A 50 3.59 14.66 12.34
CA HIS A 50 4.83 14.15 12.92
C HIS A 50 4.64 13.44 14.28
N ASN A 51 3.47 12.83 14.49
CA ASN A 51 3.16 12.05 15.68
C ASN A 51 3.71 10.63 15.53
N LEU A 52 4.95 10.41 15.97
CA LEU A 52 5.67 9.14 15.80
C LEU A 52 5.00 7.95 16.49
N SER A 53 4.30 8.17 17.62
CA SER A 53 3.63 7.10 18.35
C SER A 53 2.50 6.52 17.52
N ASP A 54 1.57 7.38 17.08
CA ASP A 54 0.43 6.95 16.29
C ASP A 54 0.86 6.47 14.90
N LEU A 55 1.86 7.14 14.32
CA LEU A 55 2.43 6.75 13.03
C LEU A 55 2.92 5.30 13.05
N ASN A 56 3.66 4.90 14.08
CA ASN A 56 4.13 3.53 14.23
C ASN A 56 2.96 2.55 14.43
N VAL A 57 1.98 2.90 15.28
CA VAL A 57 0.80 2.05 15.53
C VAL A 57 0.06 1.75 14.24
N TYR A 58 -0.30 2.77 13.47
CA TYR A 58 -1.05 2.58 12.23
C TYR A 58 -0.19 1.93 11.13
N PHE A 59 1.10 2.26 11.06
CA PHE A 59 2.01 1.59 10.13
C PHE A 59 2.06 0.07 10.37
N GLN A 60 2.28 -0.37 11.61
CA GLN A 60 2.31 -1.80 11.95
C GLN A 60 0.94 -2.47 11.74
N LYS A 61 -0.15 -1.76 12.04
CA LYS A 61 -1.52 -2.26 11.82
C LYS A 61 -1.79 -2.53 10.35
N ILE A 62 -1.43 -1.61 9.45
CA ILE A 62 -1.60 -1.78 8.00
C ILE A 62 -0.70 -2.91 7.46
N ARG A 63 0.54 -3.03 7.94
CA ARG A 63 1.44 -4.15 7.60
C ARG A 63 0.81 -5.49 7.97
N ALA A 64 0.24 -5.60 9.18
CA ALA A 64 -0.44 -6.80 9.64
C ALA A 64 -1.65 -7.16 8.74
N TYR A 65 -2.52 -6.19 8.43
CA TYR A 65 -3.63 -6.43 7.49
C TYR A 65 -3.14 -6.91 6.11
N SER A 66 -2.05 -6.32 5.62
CA SER A 66 -1.47 -6.70 4.32
C SER A 66 -0.92 -8.13 4.33
N ASP A 67 -0.35 -8.58 5.44
CA ASP A 67 0.12 -9.96 5.60
C ASP A 67 -1.05 -10.96 5.64
N PHE A 68 -2.20 -10.59 6.23
CA PHE A 68 -3.42 -11.42 6.21
C PHE A 68 -4.15 -11.44 4.87
N ALA A 69 -4.00 -10.39 4.05
CA ALA A 69 -4.57 -10.33 2.71
C ALA A 69 -3.87 -11.28 1.72
N LEU A 70 -2.67 -11.79 2.06
CA LEU A 70 -2.00 -12.83 1.29
C LEU A 70 -2.67 -14.19 1.53
N VAL A 71 -3.48 -14.65 0.58
CA VAL A 71 -4.17 -15.95 0.66
C VAL A 71 -3.42 -17.03 -0.11
N PRO A 72 -2.95 -18.12 0.54
CA PRO A 72 -2.38 -19.28 -0.14
C PRO A 72 -3.47 -20.16 -0.80
N PRO A 73 -3.17 -20.88 -1.91
CA PRO A 73 -1.87 -20.97 -2.59
C PRO A 73 -1.59 -19.74 -3.46
N PHE A 74 -0.34 -19.27 -3.40
CA PHE A 74 0.10 -18.07 -4.11
C PHE A 74 0.16 -18.27 -5.63
N ASN A 75 -0.41 -17.33 -6.40
CA ASN A 75 -0.37 -17.30 -7.86
C ASN A 75 0.36 -16.05 -8.38
N LYS A 76 1.61 -16.23 -8.80
CA LYS A 76 2.47 -15.14 -9.28
C LYS A 76 1.94 -14.43 -10.52
N ASP A 77 1.40 -15.20 -11.47
CA ASP A 77 0.97 -14.67 -12.76
C ASP A 77 -0.32 -13.86 -12.63
N GLU A 78 -1.16 -14.20 -11.65
CA GLU A 78 -2.35 -13.42 -11.31
C GLU A 78 -1.98 -12.09 -10.65
N VAL A 79 -1.03 -12.09 -9.71
CA VAL A 79 -0.54 -10.86 -9.09
C VAL A 79 0.08 -9.92 -10.11
N TYR A 80 0.88 -10.43 -11.05
CA TYR A 80 1.47 -9.59 -12.09
C TYR A 80 0.42 -9.03 -13.05
N ARG A 81 -0.56 -9.84 -13.47
CA ARG A 81 -1.69 -9.35 -14.27
C ARG A 81 -2.49 -8.28 -13.55
N ALA A 82 -2.73 -8.45 -12.24
CA ALA A 82 -3.41 -7.43 -11.44
C ALA A 82 -2.58 -6.13 -11.34
N GLN A 83 -1.25 -6.24 -11.20
CA GLN A 83 -0.35 -5.09 -11.22
C GLN A 83 -0.33 -4.38 -12.58
N ASP A 84 -0.34 -5.12 -13.70
CA ASP A 84 -0.44 -4.57 -15.05
C ASP A 84 -1.73 -3.74 -15.19
N LEU A 85 -2.87 -4.34 -14.83
CA LEU A 85 -4.17 -3.67 -14.89
C LEU A 85 -4.23 -2.41 -14.01
N LEU A 86 -3.64 -2.47 -12.81
CA LEU A 86 -3.55 -1.30 -11.95
C LEU A 86 -2.70 -0.22 -12.61
N LEU A 87 -1.49 -0.55 -13.08
CA LEU A 87 -0.57 0.41 -13.71
C LEU A 87 -1.18 1.07 -14.94
N ASP A 88 -1.88 0.30 -15.77
CA ASP A 88 -2.58 0.80 -16.96
C ASP A 88 -3.76 1.72 -16.61
N SER A 89 -4.38 1.54 -15.44
CA SER A 89 -5.51 2.36 -14.98
C SER A 89 -5.09 3.70 -14.37
N LEU A 90 -3.80 3.88 -14.05
CA LEU A 90 -3.31 5.08 -13.38
C LEU A 90 -3.13 6.23 -14.37
N ASN A 91 -3.76 7.36 -14.05
CA ASN A 91 -3.45 8.64 -14.69
C ASN A 91 -2.19 9.26 -14.04
N GLU A 92 -1.77 10.42 -14.54
CA GLU A 92 -0.58 11.14 -14.05
C GLU A 92 -0.73 11.53 -12.57
N GLU A 93 -1.87 12.09 -12.17
CA GLU A 93 -2.16 12.48 -10.79
C GLU A 93 -2.09 11.30 -9.82
N HIS A 94 -2.76 10.19 -10.13
CA HIS A 94 -2.75 8.98 -9.30
C HIS A 94 -1.36 8.35 -9.25
N THR A 95 -0.58 8.48 -10.32
CA THR A 95 0.80 7.99 -10.35
C THR A 95 1.70 8.80 -9.41
N GLU A 96 1.57 10.12 -9.39
CA GLU A 96 2.32 10.98 -8.48
C GLU A 96 1.93 10.77 -7.02
N ASP A 97 0.62 10.67 -6.74
CA ASP A 97 0.14 10.42 -5.38
C ASP A 97 0.61 9.05 -4.86
N LEU A 98 0.56 8.01 -5.69
CA LEU A 98 1.05 6.69 -5.29
C LEU A 98 2.57 6.70 -5.04
N ARG A 99 3.35 7.43 -5.84
CA ARG A 99 4.80 7.64 -5.58
C ARG A 99 5.06 8.34 -4.25
N ARG A 100 4.26 9.36 -3.90
CA ARG A 100 4.35 10.06 -2.62
C ARG A 100 4.07 9.10 -1.46
N GLN A 101 2.99 8.34 -1.52
CA GLN A 101 2.63 7.36 -0.49
C GLN A 101 3.71 6.27 -0.34
N ILE A 102 4.28 5.81 -1.45
CA ILE A 102 5.43 4.90 -1.46
C ILE A 102 6.64 5.52 -0.71
N GLY A 103 6.93 6.79 -0.94
CA GLY A 103 8.02 7.49 -0.23
C GLY A 103 7.78 7.53 1.29
N MET A 104 6.55 7.85 1.71
CA MET A 104 6.16 7.82 3.13
C MET A 104 6.35 6.42 3.74
N PHE A 105 5.92 5.38 3.03
CA PHE A 105 6.14 4.00 3.44
C PHE A 105 7.63 3.69 3.63
N GLU A 106 8.48 4.05 2.66
CA GLU A 106 9.91 3.75 2.71
C GLU A 106 10.63 4.47 3.86
N GLU A 107 10.20 5.68 4.19
CA GLU A 107 10.69 6.41 5.36
C GLU A 107 10.29 5.70 6.66
N CYS A 108 9.01 5.38 6.82
CA CYS A 108 8.52 4.66 8.00
C CYS A 108 9.16 3.27 8.15
N PHE A 109 9.34 2.54 7.05
CA PHE A 109 9.96 1.21 7.05
C PHE A 109 11.45 1.23 7.43
N ARG A 110 12.15 2.35 7.20
CA ARG A 110 13.53 2.53 7.68
C ARG A 110 13.58 2.94 9.15
N GLN A 111 12.52 3.56 9.65
CA GLN A 111 12.46 4.15 10.98
C GLN A 111 11.97 3.17 12.06
N PHE A 112 11.07 2.24 11.71
CA PHE A 112 10.45 1.27 12.62
C PHE A 112 10.85 -0.16 12.28
#